data_AF-A0A090MLY5-F1
#
_entry.id   AF-A0A090MLY5-F1
#
_cell.length_a   1.000
_cell.length_b   1.000
_cell.length_c   1.000
_cell.angle_alpha   90.00
_cell.angle_beta   90.00
_cell.angle_gamma   90.00
#
_symmetry.space_group_name_H-M   'P 1'
#
loop_
_entity.id
_entity.type
_entity.pdbx_description
1 polymer ?
#
loop_
_entity_poly.entity_id
_entity_poly.type
_entity_poly.pdbx_seq_one_letter_code
_entity_poly.pdbx_strand_id
1 'polypeptide(L)'
;MVKVEVAGEVLISAAEGNGPVNALDVALRKDLGKYQKYIDGLKLTDYRVRILNGGTEAVTRVLVESEDESGARWTTIGVSSNVIDASFQALMDSLTYKLVKSGAPA
;
A
#
# COMPACT_ATOMS: atom_id res chain seq x y z
N MET A 1 11.97 3.72 4.56
CA MET A 1 11.85 2.75 5.67
C MET A 1 10.40 2.72 6.11
N VAL A 2 9.84 1.56 6.34
CA VAL A 2 8.51 1.34 6.94
C VAL A 2 8.66 0.46 8.16
N LYS A 3 7.86 0.76 9.19
CA LYS A 3 7.71 -0.07 10.37
C LYS A 3 6.26 -0.53 10.40
N VAL A 4 6.03 -1.82 10.35
CA VAL A 4 4.69 -2.42 10.38
C VAL A 4 4.63 -3.48 11.48
N GLU A 5 3.46 -3.65 12.07
CA GLU A 5 3.20 -4.75 12.99
C GLU A 5 2.44 -5.84 12.23
N VAL A 6 3.01 -7.05 12.23
CA VAL A 6 2.49 -8.20 11.49
C VAL A 6 2.35 -9.36 12.47
N ALA A 7 1.11 -9.75 12.80
CA ALA A 7 0.80 -10.83 13.73
C ALA A 7 1.54 -10.72 15.09
N GLY A 8 1.62 -9.52 15.64
CA GLY A 8 2.28 -9.23 16.92
C GLY A 8 3.80 -9.07 16.83
N GLU A 9 4.40 -9.22 15.65
CA GLU A 9 5.83 -8.95 15.41
C GLU A 9 6.02 -7.61 14.71
N VAL A 10 6.98 -6.82 15.19
CA VAL A 10 7.36 -5.56 14.57
C VAL A 10 8.40 -5.84 13.48
N LEU A 11 8.03 -5.59 12.23
CA LEU A 11 8.91 -5.68 11.08
C LEU A 11 9.34 -4.28 10.62
N ILE A 12 10.60 -4.16 10.22
CA ILE A 12 11.16 -2.94 9.68
C ILE A 12 11.77 -3.25 8.31
N SER A 13 11.21 -2.66 7.27
CA SER A 13 11.67 -2.84 5.89
C SER A 13 12.11 -1.52 5.28
N ALA A 14 13.15 -1.59 4.45
CA ALA A 14 13.63 -0.46 3.67
C ALA A 14 13.92 -0.90 2.24
N ALA A 15 13.58 0.00 1.32
CA ALA A 15 13.84 -0.13 -0.10
C ALA A 15 14.14 1.25 -0.71
N GLU A 16 14.91 1.24 -1.79
CA GLU A 16 15.05 2.36 -2.70
C GLU A 16 13.93 2.33 -3.75
N GLY A 17 13.70 3.46 -4.41
CA GLY A 17 12.71 3.56 -5.46
C GLY A 17 12.77 4.91 -6.16
N ASN A 18 12.02 5.03 -7.25
CA ASN A 18 11.89 6.24 -8.05
C ASN A 18 10.99 7.27 -7.33
N GLY A 19 11.39 7.71 -6.15
CA GLY A 19 10.66 8.62 -5.27
C GLY A 19 10.07 7.95 -4.03
N PRO A 20 9.55 8.76 -3.08
CA PRO A 20 9.17 8.29 -1.75
C PRO A 20 8.03 7.26 -1.77
N VAL A 21 7.02 7.45 -2.63
CA VAL A 21 5.88 6.53 -2.73
C VAL A 21 6.29 5.19 -3.35
N ASN A 22 7.18 5.19 -4.34
CA ASN A 22 7.67 3.94 -4.90
C ASN A 22 8.57 3.19 -3.90
N ALA A 23 9.45 3.89 -3.20
CA ALA A 23 10.26 3.29 -2.14
C ALA A 23 9.38 2.71 -1.01
N LEU A 24 8.27 3.36 -0.69
CA LEU A 24 7.28 2.91 0.30
C LEU A 24 6.59 1.61 -0.13
N ASP A 25 6.06 1.57 -1.36
CA ASP A 25 5.43 0.40 -1.96
C ASP A 25 6.38 -0.80 -2.01
N VAL A 26 7.61 -0.60 -2.49
CA VAL A 26 8.62 -1.66 -2.54
C VAL A 26 8.96 -2.13 -1.12
N ALA A 27 9.14 -1.22 -0.16
CA ALA A 27 9.47 -1.61 1.21
C ALA A 27 8.34 -2.42 1.87
N LEU A 28 7.08 -2.05 1.65
CA LEU A 28 5.91 -2.77 2.16
C LEU A 28 5.78 -4.18 1.58
N ARG A 29 6.05 -4.35 0.27
CA ARG A 29 5.93 -5.65 -0.41
C ARG A 29 7.15 -6.56 -0.25
N LYS A 30 8.28 -6.01 0.21
CA LYS A 30 9.56 -6.73 0.31
C LYS A 30 9.61 -7.75 1.45
N ASP A 31 9.02 -7.42 2.59
CA ASP A 31 9.06 -8.28 3.77
C ASP A 31 7.82 -8.10 4.64
N LEU A 32 6.86 -9.01 4.46
CA LEU A 32 5.66 -9.13 5.29
C LEU A 32 5.69 -10.40 6.17
N GLY A 33 6.89 -10.96 6.39
CA GLY A 33 7.09 -12.16 7.21
C GLY A 33 6.28 -13.37 6.73
N LYS A 34 5.53 -14.00 7.65
CA LYS A 34 4.72 -15.20 7.36
C LYS A 34 3.68 -15.02 6.25
N TYR A 35 3.35 -13.77 5.90
CA TYR A 35 2.38 -13.45 4.88
C TYR A 35 2.95 -13.23 3.47
N GLN A 36 4.27 -13.24 3.31
CA GLN A 36 4.93 -12.92 2.04
C GLN A 36 4.36 -13.70 0.85
N LYS A 37 4.19 -15.02 1.01
CA LYS A 37 3.63 -15.91 -0.03
C LYS A 37 2.24 -15.54 -0.55
N TYR A 38 1.45 -14.78 0.23
CA TYR A 38 0.09 -14.39 -0.17
C TYR A 38 0.07 -13.14 -1.04
N ILE A 39 1.18 -12.40 -1.12
CA ILE A 39 1.29 -11.14 -1.85
C ILE A 39 2.36 -11.15 -2.94
N ASP A 40 3.04 -12.28 -3.18
CA ASP A 40 4.14 -12.36 -4.15
C ASP A 40 3.72 -11.97 -5.59
N GLY A 41 2.48 -12.25 -5.98
CA GLY A 41 1.92 -11.86 -7.27
C GLY A 41 1.31 -10.45 -7.31
N LEU A 42 1.30 -9.74 -6.18
CA LEU A 42 0.68 -8.41 -6.08
C LEU A 42 1.55 -7.35 -6.76
N LYS A 43 0.94 -6.63 -7.71
CA LYS A 43 1.53 -5.46 -8.34
C LYS A 43 0.58 -4.27 -8.34
N LEU A 44 1.15 -3.08 -8.25
CA LEU A 44 0.44 -1.83 -8.45
C LEU A 44 0.34 -1.55 -9.95
N THR A 45 -0.88 -1.38 -10.47
CA THR A 45 -1.13 -1.15 -11.91
C THR A 45 -1.44 0.30 -12.23
N ASP A 46 -1.96 1.07 -11.26
CA ASP A 46 -2.22 2.49 -11.44
C ASP A 46 -2.13 3.26 -10.12
N TYR A 47 -1.74 4.53 -10.21
CA TYR A 47 -1.56 5.45 -9.11
C TYR A 47 -2.03 6.85 -9.49
N ARG A 48 -3.05 7.37 -8.80
CA ARG A 48 -3.62 8.69 -9.11
C ARG A 48 -3.80 9.52 -7.86
N VAL A 49 -3.34 10.77 -7.92
CA VAL A 49 -3.51 11.77 -6.85
C VAL A 49 -4.54 12.79 -7.28
N ARG A 50 -5.48 13.11 -6.38
CA ARG A 50 -6.47 14.18 -6.56
C ARG A 50 -6.48 15.07 -5.33
N ILE A 51 -6.34 16.37 -5.55
CA ILE A 51 -6.49 17.37 -4.50
C ILE A 51 -7.97 17.77 -4.47
N LEU A 52 -8.62 17.64 -3.32
CA LEU A 52 -10.07 17.84 -3.20
C LEU A 52 -10.44 19.30 -2.97
N ASN A 53 -9.64 20.04 -2.20
CA ASN A 53 -9.86 21.43 -1.83
C ASN A 53 -8.54 22.23 -1.95
N GLY A 54 -8.62 23.56 -2.03
CA GLY A 54 -7.45 24.45 -2.13
C GLY A 54 -6.99 25.02 -0.77
N GLY A 55 -5.86 25.71 -0.79
CA GLY A 55 -5.26 26.34 0.40
C GLY A 55 -4.39 25.39 1.21
N THR A 56 -3.88 25.87 2.36
CA THR A 56 -3.02 25.08 3.25
C THR A 56 -3.73 23.91 3.93
N GLU A 57 -5.06 23.89 3.88
CA GLU A 57 -5.93 22.83 4.42
C GLU A 57 -6.37 21.82 3.34
N ALA A 58 -5.71 21.84 2.17
CA ALA A 58 -6.01 20.94 1.06
C ALA A 58 -5.95 19.48 1.50
N VAL A 59 -7.02 18.75 1.23
CA VAL A 59 -7.09 17.30 1.44
C VAL A 59 -6.68 16.59 0.15
N THR A 60 -5.74 15.67 0.27
CA THR A 60 -5.26 14.82 -0.82
C THR A 60 -5.96 13.47 -0.77
N ARG A 61 -6.49 13.04 -1.92
CA ARG A 61 -7.01 11.69 -2.16
C ARG A 61 -6.06 10.94 -3.07
N VAL A 62 -5.58 9.79 -2.62
CA VAL A 62 -4.72 8.89 -3.39
C VAL A 62 -5.51 7.64 -3.74
N LEU A 63 -5.49 7.27 -5.01
CA LEU A 63 -6.19 6.12 -5.55
C LEU A 63 -5.15 5.15 -6.09
N VAL A 64 -5.14 3.93 -5.56
CA VAL A 64 -4.22 2.86 -5.96
C VAL A 64 -5.02 1.74 -6.59
N GLU A 65 -4.67 1.37 -7.82
CA GLU A 65 -5.15 0.14 -8.44
C GLU A 65 -4.09 -0.96 -8.28
N SER A 66 -4.53 -2.15 -7.91
CA SER A 66 -3.67 -3.32 -7.78
C SER A 66 -4.24 -4.50 -8.52
N GLU A 67 -3.35 -5.36 -9.02
CA GLU A 67 -3.65 -6.61 -9.72
C GLU A 67 -2.85 -7.74 -9.08
N ASP A 68 -3.46 -8.92 -8.99
CA ASP A 68 -2.76 -10.13 -8.55
C ASP A 68 -2.43 -11.10 -9.71
N GLU A 69 -1.79 -12.21 -9.36
CA GLU A 69 -1.39 -13.27 -10.29
C GLU A 69 -2.55 -13.91 -11.08
N SER A 70 -3.79 -13.78 -10.60
CA SER A 70 -4.99 -14.27 -11.31
C SER A 70 -5.57 -13.27 -12.30
N GLY A 71 -5.05 -12.04 -12.31
CA GLY A 71 -5.60 -10.91 -13.06
C GLY A 71 -6.77 -10.22 -12.34
N ALA A 72 -7.06 -10.58 -11.09
CA ALA A 72 -8.07 -9.89 -10.30
C ALA A 72 -7.58 -8.47 -9.98
N ARG A 73 -8.44 -7.47 -10.20
CA ARG A 73 -8.12 -6.06 -9.95
C ARG A 73 -8.99 -5.47 -8.87
N TRP A 74 -8.41 -4.59 -8.07
CA TRP A 74 -9.14 -3.80 -7.10
C TRP A 74 -8.53 -2.42 -6.94
N THR A 75 -9.30 -1.52 -6.36
CA THR A 75 -8.89 -0.14 -6.09
C THR A 75 -9.06 0.15 -4.61
N THR A 76 -8.07 0.83 -4.04
CA THR A 76 -8.09 1.35 -2.68
C THR A 76 -7.85 2.85 -2.68
N ILE A 77 -8.33 3.52 -1.64
CA ILE A 77 -8.32 4.98 -1.56
C ILE A 77 -7.84 5.40 -0.17
N GLY A 78 -6.76 6.18 -0.14
CA GLY A 78 -6.30 6.87 1.06
C GLY A 78 -6.62 8.36 0.98
N VAL A 79 -6.91 8.97 2.12
CA VAL A 79 -7.30 10.38 2.21
C VAL A 79 -6.60 11.02 3.39
N SER A 80 -5.75 12.01 3.12
CA SER A 80 -4.98 12.74 4.14
C SER A 80 -4.59 14.12 3.61
N SER A 81 -4.29 15.06 4.51
CA SER A 81 -3.64 16.32 4.13
C SER A 81 -2.21 16.10 3.62
N ASN A 82 -1.59 14.96 3.94
CA ASN A 82 -0.27 14.56 3.47
C ASN A 82 -0.38 13.47 2.40
N VAL A 83 0.21 13.71 1.22
CA VAL A 83 0.20 12.74 0.12
C VAL A 83 0.86 11.42 0.50
N ILE A 84 1.93 11.43 1.30
CA ILE A 84 2.64 10.20 1.71
C ILE A 84 1.76 9.36 2.63
N ASP A 85 1.05 9.99 3.57
CA ASP A 85 0.14 9.27 4.47
C ASP A 85 -1.05 8.69 3.70
N ALA A 86 -1.63 9.46 2.76
CA ALA A 86 -2.69 8.97 1.89
C ALA A 86 -2.21 7.80 1.02
N SER A 87 -0.98 7.85 0.49
CA SER A 87 -0.39 6.74 -0.25
C SER A 87 -0.20 5.51 0.65
N PHE A 88 0.32 5.68 1.86
CA PHE A 88 0.54 4.58 2.79
C PHE A 88 -0.76 3.88 3.15
N GLN A 89 -1.82 4.64 3.45
CA GLN A 89 -3.16 4.13 3.72
C GLN A 89 -3.68 3.28 2.55
N ALA A 90 -3.67 3.82 1.33
CA ALA A 90 -4.14 3.08 0.15
C ALA A 90 -3.35 1.78 -0.08
N LEU A 91 -2.01 1.85 0.02
CA LEU A 91 -1.15 0.67 -0.15
C LEU A 91 -1.42 -0.40 0.91
N MET A 92 -1.56 0.00 2.18
CA MET A 92 -1.87 -0.92 3.29
C MET A 92 -3.26 -1.54 3.14
N ASP A 93 -4.26 -0.76 2.75
CA ASP A 93 -5.60 -1.27 2.46
C ASP A 93 -5.57 -2.29 1.31
N SER A 94 -4.76 -2.02 0.29
CA SER A 94 -4.62 -2.93 -0.86
C SER A 94 -3.99 -4.26 -0.46
N LEU A 95 -2.92 -4.22 0.35
CA LEU A 95 -2.27 -5.40 0.92
C LEU A 95 -3.25 -6.19 1.79
N THR A 96 -3.95 -5.50 2.69
CA THR A 96 -4.94 -6.11 3.59
C THR A 96 -6.04 -6.80 2.80
N TYR A 97 -6.55 -6.15 1.74
CA TYR A 97 -7.54 -6.74 0.86
C TYR A 97 -7.03 -8.03 0.20
N LYS A 98 -5.79 -8.04 -0.33
CA LYS A 98 -5.19 -9.25 -0.91
C LYS A 98 -5.05 -10.37 0.12
N LEU A 99 -4.59 -10.06 1.35
CA LEU A 99 -4.48 -11.07 2.42
C LEU A 99 -5.84 -11.70 2.77
N VAL A 100 -6.87 -10.86 2.92
CA VAL A 100 -8.24 -11.33 3.19
C VAL A 100 -8.77 -12.18 2.04
N LYS A 101 -8.56 -11.75 0.79
CA LYS A 101 -8.99 -12.51 -0.40
C LYS A 101 -8.25 -13.82 -0.60
N SER A 102 -6.97 -13.87 -0.25
CA SER A 102 -6.17 -15.10 -0.31
C SER A 102 -6.39 -16.03 0.89
N GLY A 103 -7.30 -15.69 1.82
CA GLY A 103 -7.58 -16.51 3.01
C GLY A 103 -6.38 -16.64 3.95
N ALA A 104 -5.56 -15.60 4.06
CA ALA A 104 -4.41 -15.60 4.96
C ALA A 104 -4.88 -15.79 6.43
N PRO A 105 -4.20 -16.63 7.22
CA PRO A 105 -4.58 -16.88 8.61
C PRO A 105 -4.38 -15.63 9.47
N ALA A 106 -5.23 -15.43 10.48
CA ALA A 106 -5.04 -14.37 11.47
C ALA A 106 -3.74 -14.55 12.28
#